data_AF-A0A7X2MUX8-F1
#
_entry.id   AF-A0A7X2MUX8-F1
#
_cell.length_a   1.000
_cell.length_b   1.000
_cell.length_c   1.000
_cell.angle_alpha   90.00
_cell.angle_beta   90.00
_cell.angle_gamma   90.00
#
_symmetry.space_group_name_H-M   'P 1'
#
loop_
_entity.id
_entity.type
_entity.pdbx_description
1 polymer ?
#
loop_
_entity_poly.entity_id
_entity_poly.type
_entity_poly.pdbx_seq_one_letter_code
_entity_poly.pdbx_strand_id
1 'polypeptide(L)'
;MSEFKNKNAQELTKTLYDKRVALKNFRFGIAGSKVRNVKEGRELKRDIARIMTELSALAVTATPAPKTKTAPKLSKISKAKK
;
A
#
# COMPACT_ATOMS: atom_id res chain seq x y z
N MET A 1 -11.35 -15.69 -6.20
CA MET A 1 -10.10 -16.17 -6.83
C MET A 1 -9.49 -15.03 -7.63
N SER A 2 -8.17 -14.99 -7.69
CA SER A 2 -7.31 -13.80 -7.89
C SER A 2 -7.33 -13.20 -9.32
N GLU A 3 -8.18 -12.20 -9.53
CA GLU A 3 -8.29 -11.38 -10.76
C GLU A 3 -7.00 -10.65 -11.18
N PHE A 4 -5.97 -10.64 -10.32
CA PHE A 4 -4.74 -9.89 -10.51
C PHE A 4 -3.52 -10.75 -10.88
N LYS A 5 -3.64 -12.08 -10.94
CA LYS A 5 -2.52 -13.00 -11.20
C LYS A 5 -1.94 -12.94 -12.61
N ASN A 6 -2.75 -12.56 -13.60
CA ASN A 6 -2.34 -12.59 -15.01
C ASN A 6 -1.92 -11.20 -15.54
N LYS A 7 -1.87 -10.18 -14.67
CA LYS A 7 -1.58 -8.80 -15.08
C LYS A 7 -0.09 -8.50 -15.02
N ASN A 8 0.37 -7.66 -15.94
CA ASN A 8 1.76 -7.22 -15.95
C ASN A 8 2.05 -6.36 -14.69
N ALA A 9 3.27 -6.45 -14.14
CA ALA A 9 3.71 -5.62 -13.00
C ALA A 9 3.49 -4.11 -13.23
N GLN A 10 3.67 -3.62 -14.46
CA GLN A 10 3.39 -2.23 -14.81
C GLN A 10 1.89 -1.89 -14.79
N GLU A 11 1.04 -2.83 -15.18
CA GLU A 11 -0.41 -2.66 -15.15
C GLU A 11 -0.94 -2.71 -13.71
N LEU A 12 -0.37 -3.58 -12.88
CA LEU A 12 -0.68 -3.68 -11.45
C LEU A 12 -0.33 -2.39 -10.70
N THR A 13 0.80 -1.76 -11.01
CA THR A 13 1.20 -0.50 -10.36
C THR A 13 0.30 0.67 -10.77
N LYS A 14 -0.11 0.76 -12.05
CA LYS A 14 -1.12 1.72 -12.51
C LYS A 14 -2.46 1.51 -11.82
N THR A 15 -2.97 0.27 -11.83
CA THR A 15 -4.24 -0.10 -11.18
C THR A 15 -4.22 0.21 -9.68
N LEU A 16 -3.08 -0.02 -9.01
CA LEU A 16 -2.89 0.30 -7.60
C LEU A 16 -3.03 1.81 -7.35
N TYR A 17 -2.40 2.64 -8.19
CA TYR A 17 -2.51 4.09 -8.09
C TYR A 17 -3.97 4.55 -8.20
N ASP A 18 -4.68 4.08 -9.22
CA ASP A 18 -6.08 4.45 -9.46
C ASP A 18 -6.99 4.06 -8.29
N LYS A 19 -6.80 2.84 -7.75
CA LYS A 19 -7.56 2.37 -6.57
C LYS A 19 -7.25 3.19 -5.31
N ARG A 20 -6.01 3.67 -5.14
CA ARG A 20 -5.65 4.58 -4.02
C ARG A 20 -6.28 5.95 -4.18
N VAL A 21 -6.31 6.50 -5.40
CA VAL A 21 -7.01 7.77 -5.68
C VAL A 21 -8.51 7.63 -5.44
N ALA A 22 -9.13 6.54 -5.88
CA ALA A 22 -10.53 6.25 -5.60
C ALA A 22 -10.80 6.16 -4.09
N LEU A 23 -9.92 5.51 -3.32
CA LEU A 23 -10.02 5.44 -1.85
C LEU A 23 -9.90 6.83 -1.22
N LYS A 24 -8.99 7.68 -1.70
CA LYS A 24 -8.84 9.07 -1.24
C LYS A 24 -10.14 9.86 -1.49
N ASN A 25 -10.70 9.79 -2.70
CA ASN A 25 -11.95 10.46 -3.05
C ASN A 25 -13.12 9.94 -2.21
N PHE A 26 -13.18 8.63 -1.98
CA PHE A 26 -14.17 8.00 -1.11
C PHE A 26 -14.07 8.51 0.34
N ARG A 27 -12.85 8.66 0.88
CA ARG A 27 -12.63 9.24 2.22
C ARG A 27 -13.12 10.68 2.32
N PHE A 28 -12.85 11.50 1.30
CA PHE A 28 -13.38 12.88 1.26
C PHE A 28 -14.90 12.91 1.13
N GLY A 29 -15.47 12.01 0.32
CA GLY A 29 -16.93 11.90 0.17
C GLY A 29 -17.65 11.47 1.45
N ILE A 30 -17.03 10.63 2.29
CA ILE A 30 -17.58 10.25 3.60
C ILE A 30 -17.63 11.45 4.55
N ALA A 31 -16.58 12.27 4.59
CA ALA A 31 -16.51 13.42 5.50
C ALA A 31 -17.65 14.44 5.24
N GLY A 32 -18.15 14.51 4.00
CA GLY A 32 -19.28 15.36 3.63
C GLY A 32 -20.65 14.66 3.64
N SER A 33 -20.79 13.47 4.24
CA SER A 33 -22.04 12.68 4.25
C SER A 33 -22.63 12.39 2.86
N LYS A 34 -21.82 12.51 1.79
CA LYS A 34 -22.26 12.38 0.39
C LYS A 34 -22.36 10.92 -0.06
N VAL A 35 -21.66 10.02 0.63
CA VAL A 35 -21.53 8.62 0.24
C VAL A 35 -22.49 7.76 1.04
N ARG A 36 -23.47 7.17 0.34
CA ARG A 36 -24.43 6.21 0.93
C ARG A 36 -23.89 4.78 0.95
N ASN A 37 -22.96 4.43 0.05
CA ASN A 37 -22.45 3.07 -0.08
C ASN A 37 -21.11 2.88 0.64
N VAL A 38 -21.17 2.46 1.91
CA VAL A 38 -19.96 2.21 2.72
C VAL A 38 -19.19 0.95 2.25
N LYS A 39 -19.85 0.04 1.53
CA LYS A 39 -19.25 -1.24 1.08
C LYS A 39 -18.14 -1.02 0.05
N GLU A 40 -18.29 -0.03 -0.82
CA GLU A 40 -17.29 0.33 -1.83
C GLU A 40 -15.91 0.59 -1.23
N GLY A 41 -15.85 1.31 -0.09
CA GLY A 41 -14.58 1.55 0.60
C GLY A 41 -13.88 0.29 1.08
N ARG A 42 -14.65 -0.72 1.47
CA ARG A 42 -14.11 -2.01 1.92
C ARG A 42 -13.61 -2.84 0.74
N GLU A 43 -14.28 -2.78 -0.40
CA GLU A 43 -13.85 -3.44 -1.64
C GLU A 43 -12.57 -2.81 -2.19
N LEU A 44 -12.48 -1.48 -2.23
CA LEU A 44 -11.26 -0.76 -2.62
C LEU A 44 -10.05 -1.17 -1.77
N LYS A 45 -10.21 -1.29 -0.45
CA LYS A 45 -9.15 -1.75 0.46
C LYS A 45 -8.72 -3.20 0.15
N ARG A 46 -9.68 -4.08 -0.13
CA ARG A 46 -9.41 -5.48 -0.48
C ARG A 46 -8.64 -5.60 -1.80
N ASP A 47 -9.01 -4.81 -2.80
CA ASP A 47 -8.33 -4.82 -4.10
C ASP A 47 -6.89 -4.32 -3.97
N ILE A 48 -6.67 -3.22 -3.23
CA ILE A 48 -5.31 -2.71 -2.96
C ILE A 48 -4.47 -3.78 -2.26
N ALA A 49 -5.01 -4.45 -1.24
CA ALA A 49 -4.30 -5.50 -0.52
C ALA A 49 -3.92 -6.67 -1.45
N ARG A 50 -4.86 -7.12 -2.31
CA ARG A 50 -4.60 -8.19 -3.28
C ARG A 50 -3.50 -7.81 -4.26
N ILE A 51 -3.56 -6.61 -4.85
CA ILE A 51 -2.54 -6.13 -5.79
C ILE A 51 -1.16 -6.05 -5.10
N MET A 52 -1.10 -5.57 -3.85
CA MET A 52 0.14 -5.52 -3.09
C MET A 52 0.70 -6.92 -2.79
N THR A 53 -0.16 -7.90 -2.50
CA THR A 53 0.26 -9.29 -2.31
C THR A 53 0.83 -9.88 -3.59
N GLU A 54 0.20 -9.67 -4.74
CA GLU A 54 0.73 -10.16 -6.03
C GLU A 54 2.08 -9.50 -6.37
N LEU A 55 2.21 -8.18 -6.20
CA LEU A 55 3.48 -7.47 -6.38
C LEU A 55 4.56 -8.00 -5.43
N SER A 56 4.19 -8.31 -4.18
CA SER A 56 5.11 -8.92 -3.22
C SER A 56 5.48 -10.35 -3.61
N ALA A 57 4.54 -11.15 -4.12
CA ALA A 57 4.81 -12.51 -4.57
C ALA A 57 5.78 -12.52 -5.75
N LEU A 58 5.62 -11.58 -6.70
CA LEU A 58 6.56 -11.35 -7.80
C LEU A 58 7.95 -10.90 -7.31
N ALA A 59 8.02 -10.12 -6.22
CA ALA A 59 9.29 -9.66 -5.67
C ALA A 59 10.02 -10.74 -4.85
N VAL A 60 9.28 -11.57 -4.10
CA VAL A 60 9.83 -12.62 -3.24
C VAL A 60 10.54 -13.71 -4.04
N THR A 61 10.08 -14.02 -5.25
CA THR A 61 10.78 -14.95 -6.15
C THR A 61 12.12 -14.42 -6.65
N ALA A 62 12.36 -13.10 -6.55
CA ALA A 62 13.59 -12.46 -7.02
C ALA A 62 14.62 -12.22 -5.90
N THR A 63 14.25 -12.23 -4.61
CA THR A 63 15.21 -12.12 -3.48
C THR A 63 14.53 -12.24 -2.11
N PRO A 64 14.90 -13.22 -1.26
CA PRO A 64 14.47 -13.25 0.14
C PRO A 64 15.45 -12.44 1.02
N ALA A 65 15.20 -11.15 1.23
CA ALA A 65 15.86 -10.39 2.30
C ALA A 65 14.93 -9.31 2.92
N PRO A 66 14.87 -9.22 4.26
CA PRO A 66 13.91 -8.39 4.99
C PRO A 66 14.25 -6.90 4.90
N LYS A 67 13.27 -6.06 4.55
CA LYS A 67 13.36 -4.61 4.71
C LYS A 67 13.41 -4.30 6.21
N THR A 68 14.63 -4.07 6.70
CA THR A 68 14.96 -3.66 8.05
C THR A 68 14.31 -2.31 8.39
N LYS A 69 13.54 -2.33 9.47
CA LYS A 69 13.29 -1.26 10.46
C LYS A 69 13.83 0.13 10.07
N THR A 70 12.98 0.97 9.49
CA THR A 70 13.23 2.42 9.49
C THR A 70 12.89 2.98 10.87
N ALA A 71 13.89 3.01 11.75
CA ALA A 71 13.93 3.93 12.88
C ALA A 71 15.41 4.10 13.30
N PRO A 72 16.11 5.15 12.88
CA PRO A 72 17.30 5.56 13.62
C PRO A 72 16.80 6.16 14.93
N LYS A 73 16.92 5.39 16.02
CA LYS A 73 16.92 5.95 17.38
C LYS A 73 18.02 7.01 17.40
N LEU A 74 17.66 8.26 17.67
CA LEU A 74 18.60 9.30 18.09
C LEU A 74 19.31 8.79 19.35
N SER A 75 20.51 8.23 19.20
CA SER A 75 21.48 8.17 20.29
C SER A 75 22.90 8.21 19.71
N LYS A 76 23.54 9.36 19.92
CA LYS A 76 24.95 9.57 20.28
C LYS A 76 25.31 11.04 20.04
N ILE A 77 24.83 11.93 20.91
CA ILE A 77 25.66 13.08 21.28
C ILE A 77 26.70 12.50 22.23
N SER A 78 27.77 12.03 21.62
CA SER A 78 28.98 11.60 22.31
C SER A 78 29.54 12.76 23.11
N LYS A 79 29.81 12.50 24.39
CA LYS A 79 30.71 13.23 25.28
C LYS A 79 31.76 14.05 24.50
N ALA A 80 31.60 15.37 24.45
CA ALA A 80 32.72 16.28 24.26
C ALA A 80 33.31 16.54 25.65
N LYS A 81 34.35 15.78 25.98
CA LYS A 81 35.26 16.07 27.09
C LYS A 81 36.59 16.47 26.48
N LYS A 82 36.77 17.77 26.27
CA LYS A 82 38.05 18.49 26.40
C LYS A 82 37.75 19.99 26.40
#